data_AF-A0A8T1B8W6-F1
#
_entry.id   AF-A0A8T1B8W6-F1
#
_cell.length_a   1.000
_cell.length_b   1.000
_cell.length_c   1.000
_cell.angle_alpha   90.00
_cell.angle_beta   90.00
_cell.angle_gamma   90.00
#
_symmetry.space_group_name_H-M   'P 1'
#
loop_
_entity.id
_entity.type
_entity.pdbx_description
1 polymer ?
#
loop_
_entity_poly.entity_id
_entity_poly.type
_entity_poly.pdbx_seq_one_letter_code
_entity_poly.pdbx_strand_id
1 'polypeptide(L)'
;MDARALFAERPRKPKKTKRIKDEIARLVAGGPLCDHQSLESLANATAVPKTTLWRHLKSGWLRRAVSYVTPTLTMEHKEHRLRYCLMHVHRPIGVSGFKMDHISTPNKR
;
A
#
# COMPACT_ATOMS: atom_id res chain seq x y z
N MET A 1 47.66 20.61 -21.72
CA MET A 1 46.60 19.75 -21.15
C MET A 1 47.08 18.32 -21.24
N ASP A 2 47.38 17.69 -20.10
CA ASP A 2 48.04 16.39 -20.05
C ASP A 2 47.05 15.26 -20.40
N ALA A 3 47.25 14.60 -21.55
CA ALA A 3 46.34 13.59 -22.08
C ALA A 3 46.16 12.37 -21.15
N ARG A 4 47.14 12.13 -20.25
CA ARG A 4 47.08 11.04 -19.26
C ARG A 4 46.00 11.26 -18.19
N ALA A 5 45.62 12.50 -17.92
CA ALA A 5 44.59 12.82 -16.93
C ALA A 5 43.18 12.42 -17.40
N LEU A 6 42.94 12.31 -18.71
CA LEU A 6 41.65 11.90 -19.27
C LEU A 6 41.39 10.39 -19.12
N PHE A 7 42.45 9.58 -19.05
CA PHE A 7 42.38 8.12 -18.91
C PHE A 7 42.63 7.64 -17.47
N ALA A 8 42.79 8.55 -16.51
CA ALA A 8 42.91 8.18 -15.11
C ALA A 8 41.64 7.42 -14.68
N GLU A 9 41.78 6.11 -14.43
CA GLU A 9 40.67 5.28 -13.98
C GLU A 9 40.13 5.83 -12.66
N ARG A 10 38.98 6.51 -12.74
CA ARG A 10 38.25 6.94 -11.54
C ARG A 10 37.76 5.68 -10.83
N PRO A 11 38.10 5.46 -9.54
CA PRO A 11 37.61 4.30 -8.82
C PRO A 11 36.08 4.30 -8.86
N ARG A 12 35.49 3.25 -9.43
CA ARG A 12 34.03 3.10 -9.48
C ARG A 12 33.55 2.98 -8.04
N LYS A 13 32.71 3.91 -7.57
CA LYS A 13 32.11 3.82 -6.22
C LYS A 13 31.46 2.44 -6.05
N PRO A 14 31.62 1.78 -4.89
CA PRO A 14 31.02 0.48 -4.67
C PRO A 14 29.52 0.56 -4.92
N LYS A 15 29.01 -0.33 -5.76
CA LYS A 15 27.58 -0.42 -6.06
C LYS A 15 26.88 -0.80 -4.76
N LYS A 16 26.04 0.10 -4.22
CA LYS A 16 25.18 -0.22 -3.08
C LYS A 16 24.43 -1.52 -3.39
N THR A 17 24.57 -2.50 -2.51
CA THR A 17 24.03 -3.85 -2.63
C THR A 17 22.57 -3.78 -3.04
N LYS A 18 22.15 -4.59 -4.03
CA LYS A 18 20.74 -4.68 -4.40
C LYS A 18 19.97 -5.16 -3.17
N ARG A 19 19.01 -4.37 -2.66
CA ARG A 19 18.09 -4.85 -1.62
C ARG A 19 17.43 -6.15 -2.09
N ILE A 20 17.37 -7.13 -1.21
CA ILE A 20 16.74 -8.43 -1.50
C ILE A 20 15.22 -8.18 -1.62
N LYS A 21 14.56 -8.89 -2.54
CA LYS A 21 13.10 -8.75 -2.77
C LYS A 21 12.30 -8.81 -1.46
N ASP A 22 12.68 -9.70 -0.56
CA ASP A 22 11.98 -9.88 0.72
C ASP A 22 12.17 -8.72 1.71
N GLU A 23 13.30 -8.01 1.61
CA GLU A 23 13.53 -6.78 2.37
C GLU A 23 12.60 -5.67 1.86
N ILE A 24 12.50 -5.52 0.53
CA ILE A 24 11.59 -4.56 -0.10
C ILE A 24 10.13 -4.90 0.25
N ALA A 25 9.75 -6.18 0.22
CA ALA A 25 8.41 -6.62 0.58
C ALA A 25 8.05 -6.27 2.03
N ARG A 26 8.98 -6.50 2.97
CA ARG A 26 8.77 -6.13 4.39
C ARG A 26 8.61 -4.63 4.57
N LEU A 27 9.43 -3.82 3.91
CA LEU A 27 9.34 -2.36 3.98
C LEU A 27 8.01 -1.84 3.40
N VAL A 28 7.60 -2.37 2.25
CA VAL A 28 6.32 -2.00 1.62
C VAL A 28 5.14 -2.47 2.47
N ALA A 29 5.19 -3.66 3.06
CA ALA A 29 4.10 -4.16 3.91
C ALA A 29 3.98 -3.40 5.25
N GLY A 30 5.08 -2.89 5.79
CA GLY A 30 5.10 -2.13 7.04
C GLY A 30 4.64 -0.67 6.91
N GLY A 31 4.55 -0.14 5.69
CA GLY A 31 4.09 1.23 5.43
C GLY A 31 2.57 1.39 5.59
N PRO A 32 2.08 2.58 5.95
CA PRO A 32 0.64 2.83 5.99
C PRO A 32 0.07 2.79 4.56
N LEU A 33 -1.10 2.15 4.40
CA LEU A 33 -1.71 1.90 3.10
C LEU A 33 -2.06 3.19 2.33
N CYS A 34 -2.23 4.31 3.05
CA CYS A 34 -2.45 5.64 2.45
C CYS A 34 -1.26 6.10 1.61
N ASP A 35 -0.05 5.67 1.93
CA ASP A 35 1.15 6.06 1.21
C ASP A 35 1.43 5.19 -0.02
N HIS A 36 0.64 4.13 -0.21
CA HIS A 36 0.76 3.21 -1.35
C HIS A 36 0.08 3.75 -2.61
N GLN A 37 -0.53 4.93 -2.54
CA GLN A 37 -1.30 5.55 -3.61
C GLN A 37 -0.42 6.04 -4.77
N SER A 38 0.72 6.65 -4.44
CA SER A 38 1.66 7.16 -5.43
C SER A 38 3.05 6.56 -5.24
N LEU A 39 3.78 6.42 -6.34
CA LEU A 39 5.16 5.92 -6.30
C LEU A 39 6.11 6.84 -5.52
N GLU A 40 5.79 8.13 -5.44
CA GLU A 40 6.54 9.10 -4.64
C GLU A 40 6.27 8.96 -3.15
N SER A 41 5.00 8.91 -2.77
CA SER A 41 4.60 8.72 -1.37
C SER A 41 5.15 7.38 -0.84
N LEU A 42 5.04 6.30 -1.62
CA LEU A 42 5.59 5.00 -1.25
C LEU A 42 7.12 5.01 -1.12
N ALA A 43 7.82 5.74 -2.00
CA ALA A 43 9.28 5.87 -1.92
C ALA A 43 9.71 6.61 -0.65
N ASN A 44 8.97 7.66 -0.28
CA ASN A 44 9.22 8.43 0.95
C ASN A 44 8.93 7.58 2.19
N ALA A 45 7.83 6.83 2.20
CA ALA A 45 7.44 5.98 3.34
C ALA A 45 8.39 4.78 3.56
N THR A 46 8.89 4.17 2.49
CA THR A 46 9.70 2.92 2.56
C THR A 46 11.20 3.12 2.45
N ALA A 47 11.64 4.36 2.18
CA ALA A 47 13.01 4.70 1.80
C ALA A 47 13.57 3.86 0.64
N VAL A 48 12.69 3.27 -0.19
CA VAL A 48 13.06 2.54 -1.41
C VAL A 48 13.03 3.53 -2.57
N PRO A 49 14.08 3.62 -3.40
CA PRO A 49 14.09 4.54 -4.53
C PRO A 49 12.92 4.28 -5.50
N LYS A 50 12.24 5.35 -5.93
CA LYS A 50 11.13 5.34 -6.89
C LYS A 50 11.39 4.47 -8.13
N THR A 51 12.61 4.55 -8.68
CA THR A 51 13.03 3.78 -9.86
C THR A 51 13.10 2.27 -9.61
N THR A 52 13.40 1.87 -8.38
CA THR A 52 13.43 0.46 -7.95
C THR A 52 12.00 -0.07 -7.81
N LEU A 53 11.12 0.68 -7.16
CA LEU A 53 9.70 0.35 -7.05
C LEU A 53 9.03 0.26 -8.44
N TRP A 54 9.30 1.21 -9.33
CA TRP A 54 8.79 1.19 -10.70
C TRP A 54 9.26 -0.05 -11.49
N ARG A 55 10.52 -0.45 -11.34
CA ARG A 55 11.06 -1.67 -11.98
C ARG A 55 10.32 -2.92 -11.51
N HIS A 56 10.05 -3.00 -10.20
CA HIS A 56 9.33 -4.11 -9.57
C HIS A 56 7.84 -4.15 -9.94
N LEU A 57 7.22 -2.99 -10.13
CA LEU A 57 5.87 -2.88 -10.70
C LEU A 57 5.85 -3.32 -12.17
N LYS A 58 6.82 -2.86 -12.98
CA LYS A 58 6.92 -3.24 -14.40
C LYS A 58 7.18 -4.73 -14.58
N SER A 59 7.95 -5.35 -13.68
CA SER A 59 8.19 -6.80 -13.70
C SER A 59 7.00 -7.62 -13.17
N GLY A 60 5.93 -6.98 -12.68
CA GLY A 60 4.75 -7.65 -12.12
C GLY A 60 4.96 -8.32 -10.75
N TRP A 61 6.14 -8.19 -10.15
CA TRP A 61 6.42 -8.79 -8.83
C TRP A 61 5.73 -7.99 -7.71
N LEU A 62 5.74 -6.67 -7.82
CA LEU A 62 4.94 -5.78 -6.99
C LEU A 62 3.68 -5.41 -7.77
N ARG A 63 2.51 -5.43 -7.12
CA ARG A 63 1.25 -5.00 -7.72
C ARG A 63 0.68 -3.83 -6.94
N ARG A 64 0.14 -2.85 -7.66
CA ARG A 64 -0.62 -1.76 -7.05
C ARG A 64 -1.96 -2.31 -6.57
N ALA A 65 -2.24 -2.15 -5.28
CA ALA A 65 -3.56 -2.36 -4.70
C ALA A 65 -4.20 -0.99 -4.51
N VAL A 66 -5.37 -0.78 -5.12
CA VAL A 66 -6.15 0.45 -4.93
C VAL A 66 -7.32 0.10 -4.02
N SER A 67 -7.35 0.70 -2.83
CA SER A 67 -8.53 0.65 -1.97
C SER A 67 -9.35 1.91 -2.21
N TYR A 68 -10.51 1.75 -2.84
CA TYR A 68 -11.50 2.82 -2.91
C TYR A 68 -12.27 2.82 -1.58
N VAL A 69 -11.81 3.62 -0.62
CA VAL A 69 -12.65 3.96 0.54
C VAL A 69 -13.65 4.99 0.05
N THR A 70 -14.94 4.73 0.22
CA THR A 70 -15.98 5.74 -0.05
C THR A 70 -15.68 6.96 0.81
N PRO A 71 -15.37 8.14 0.23
CA PRO A 71 -14.91 9.31 0.99
C PRO A 71 -15.98 9.84 1.96
N THR A 72 -17.23 9.40 1.80
CA THR A 72 -18.40 9.76 2.62
C THR A 72 -18.61 8.83 3.82
N LEU A 73 -17.56 8.14 4.31
CA LEU A 73 -17.69 7.36 5.55
C LEU A 73 -17.41 8.28 6.76
N THR A 74 -18.45 8.99 7.20
CA THR A 74 -18.44 9.79 8.43
C THR A 74 -18.11 8.91 9.64
N MET A 75 -17.72 9.55 10.74
CA MET A 75 -17.43 8.83 11.98
C MET A 75 -18.66 8.06 12.49
N GLU A 76 -19.84 8.66 12.33
CA GLU A 76 -21.14 8.03 12.59
C GLU A 76 -21.37 6.76 11.77
N HIS A 77 -21.07 6.78 10.45
CA HIS A 77 -21.19 5.58 9.61
C HIS A 77 -20.26 4.45 10.08
N LYS A 78 -19.06 4.77 10.59
CA LYS A 78 -18.13 3.77 11.14
C LYS A 78 -18.66 3.18 12.45
N GLU A 79 -19.18 4.02 13.35
CA GLU A 79 -19.78 3.56 14.60
C GLU A 79 -20.98 2.64 14.37
N HIS A 80 -21.88 3.01 13.46
CA HIS A 80 -23.05 2.20 13.15
C HIS A 80 -22.65 0.82 12.59
N ARG A 81 -21.66 0.79 11.69
CA ARG A 81 -21.09 -0.47 11.16
C ARG A 81 -20.42 -1.30 12.25
N LEU A 82 -19.67 -0.67 13.15
CA LEU A 82 -19.03 -1.37 14.26
C LEU A 82 -20.07 -1.99 15.21
N ARG A 83 -21.10 -1.23 15.58
CA ARG A 83 -22.22 -1.73 16.40
C ARG A 83 -22.90 -2.91 15.72
N TYR A 84 -23.20 -2.80 14.43
CA TYR A 84 -23.77 -3.90 13.66
C TYR A 84 -22.89 -5.15 13.71
N CYS A 85 -21.58 -5.03 13.45
CA CYS A 85 -20.66 -6.17 13.51
C CYS A 85 -20.63 -6.80 14.91
N LEU A 86 -20.55 -6.00 15.98
CA LEU A 86 -20.51 -6.47 17.36
C LEU A 86 -21.78 -7.27 17.74
N MET A 87 -22.96 -6.88 17.25
CA MET A 87 -24.19 -7.65 17.48
C MET A 87 -24.14 -9.07 16.90
N HIS A 88 -23.25 -9.34 15.95
CA HIS A 88 -23.15 -10.63 15.26
C HIS A 88 -21.95 -11.47 15.71
N VAL A 89 -21.07 -10.97 16.58
CA VAL A 89 -19.87 -11.69 17.05
C VAL A 89 -20.23 -12.95 17.86
N HIS A 90 -21.33 -12.93 18.62
CA HIS A 90 -21.80 -14.07 19.42
C HIS A 90 -22.83 -14.95 18.70
N ARG A 91 -23.12 -14.69 17.42
CA ARG A 91 -24.12 -15.47 16.69
C ARG A 91 -23.51 -16.81 16.26
N PRO A 92 -24.10 -17.95 16.64
CA PRO A 92 -23.60 -19.25 16.19
C PRO A 92 -23.68 -19.34 14.66
N ILE A 93 -22.55 -19.73 14.04
CA ILE A 93 -22.44 -19.93 12.60
C ILE A 93 -23.30 -21.15 12.25
N GLY A 94 -24.51 -20.92 11.72
CA GLY A 94 -25.40 -22.00 11.29
C GLY A 94 -26.90 -21.78 11.50
N VAL A 95 -27.32 -20.78 12.30
CA VAL A 95 -28.76 -20.47 12.45
C VAL A 95 -29.25 -19.53 11.35
N SER A 96 -29.93 -20.15 10.38
CA SER A 96 -30.67 -19.58 9.26
C SER A 96 -31.27 -18.20 9.54
N GLY A 97 -30.96 -17.24 8.68
CA GLY A 97 -31.61 -15.93 8.65
C GLY A 97 -30.64 -14.76 8.63
N PHE A 98 -29.74 -14.70 7.63
CA PHE A 98 -29.20 -13.40 7.20
C PHE A 98 -30.32 -12.67 6.45
N LYS A 99 -31.23 -12.01 7.17
CA LYS A 99 -31.94 -10.88 6.58
C LYS A 99 -30.96 -9.72 6.62
N MET A 100 -30.34 -9.43 5.48
CA MET A 100 -29.73 -8.13 5.24
C MET A 100 -30.88 -7.13 5.18
N ASP A 101 -31.39 -6.73 6.34
CA ASP A 101 -32.29 -5.59 6.41
C ASP A 101 -31.50 -4.42 5.86
N HIS A 102 -32.03 -3.86 4.76
CA HIS A 102 -31.40 -2.84 3.96
C HIS A 102 -30.67 -1.83 4.85
N ILE A 103 -29.33 -1.82 4.76
CA ILE A 103 -28.55 -0.68 5.26
C ILE A 103 -29.14 0.52 4.53
N SER A 104 -29.83 1.39 5.27
CA SER A 104 -30.39 2.64 4.75
C SER A 104 -29.27 3.39 4.05
N THR A 105 -29.23 3.28 2.72
CA THR A 105 -28.42 4.16 1.90
C THR A 105 -29.11 5.51 1.98
N PRO A 106 -28.47 6.56 2.54
CA PRO A 106 -29.06 7.88 2.49
C PRO A 106 -29.27 8.23 1.01
N ASN A 107 -30.53 8.50 0.69
CA ASN A 107 -31.01 8.86 -0.63
C ASN A 107 -30.12 9.98 -1.19
N LYS A 108 -29.42 9.70 -2.30
CA LYS A 108 -28.68 10.71 -3.04
C LYS A 108 -29.70 11.62 -3.72
N ARG A 109 -29.85 12.84 -3.19
CA ARG A 109 -30.50 13.95 -3.91
C ARG A 109 -29.66 14.37 -5.11
#